data_AF-A0A1Y4I7V5-F1
#
_entry.id   AF-A0A1Y4I7V5-F1
#
_cell.length_a   1.000
_cell.length_b   1.000
_cell.length_c   1.000
_cell.angle_alpha   90.00
_cell.angle_beta   90.00
_cell.angle_gamma   90.00
#
_symmetry.space_group_name_H-M   'P 1'
#
loop_
_entity.id
_entity.type
_entity.pdbx_description
1 polymer ?
#
loop_
_entity_poly.entity_id
_entity_poly.type
_entity_poly.pdbx_seq_one_letter_code
_entity_poly.pdbx_strand_id
1 'polypeptide(L)'
;MLNLVWAALILVSIVCAFVTGRTQELTQSVFRGAQRAVELVFAMAGAMAVWTGVLKAAEAGGLTGAAARMLHPVIRRLFPDCREGGEAEQAICMNLTANLFGMGNAATPMGIAAMRAMERENPVGGINRSMVRFVVVNTASLQLFPTTLGALRAAEGAANPFDILPAVWLVSAVSLAVALLACFALEGRHA
;
A
#
# COMPACT_ATOMS: atom_id res chain seq x y z
N MET A 1 -0.54 -10.40 16.72
CA MET A 1 0.85 -10.62 16.23
C MET A 1 1.66 -9.33 16.24
N LEU A 2 1.22 -8.25 15.59
CA LEU A 2 1.98 -6.97 15.55
C LEU A 2 2.23 -6.36 16.94
N ASN A 3 1.23 -6.34 17.83
CA ASN A 3 1.39 -5.81 19.20
C ASN A 3 2.47 -6.55 19.99
N LEU A 4 2.64 -7.85 19.73
CA LEU A 4 3.68 -8.66 20.37
C LEU A 4 5.07 -8.27 19.85
N VAL A 5 5.20 -8.02 18.54
CA VAL A 5 6.46 -7.57 17.94
C VAL A 5 6.86 -6.20 18.50
N TRP A 6 5.93 -5.26 18.58
CA TRP A 6 6.18 -3.94 19.18
C TRP A 6 6.58 -4.04 20.66
N ALA A 7 5.83 -4.83 21.44
CA ALA A 7 6.15 -5.05 22.84
C ALA A 7 7.53 -5.69 23.02
N ALA A 8 7.88 -6.67 22.20
CA ALA A 8 9.19 -7.31 22.22
C ALA A 8 10.32 -6.33 21.88
N LEU A 9 10.16 -5.49 20.85
CA LEU A 9 11.15 -4.48 20.48
C LEU A 9 11.38 -3.45 21.61
N ILE A 10 10.30 -2.99 22.25
CA ILE A 10 10.38 -2.07 23.40
C ILE A 10 11.04 -2.76 24.60
N LEU A 11 10.67 -4.01 24.89
CA LEU A 11 11.26 -4.75 26.00
C LEU A 11 12.76 -4.98 25.79
N VAL A 12 13.16 -5.38 24.59
CA VAL A 12 14.58 -5.58 24.23
C VAL A 12 15.36 -4.27 24.33
N SER A 13 14.80 -3.14 23.90
CA SER A 13 15.48 -1.84 24.01
C SER A 13 15.68 -1.42 25.47
N ILE A 14 14.67 -1.65 26.33
CA ILE A 14 14.76 -1.40 27.77
C ILE A 14 15.84 -2.28 28.41
N VAL A 15 15.81 -3.60 28.18
CA VAL A 15 16.80 -4.54 28.72
C VAL A 15 18.21 -4.17 28.26
N CYS A 16 18.39 -3.85 26.98
CA CYS A 16 19.68 -3.43 26.44
C CYS A 16 20.18 -2.13 27.12
N ALA A 17 19.31 -1.16 27.36
CA ALA A 17 19.67 0.07 28.05
C ALA A 17 20.11 -0.17 29.51
N PHE A 18 19.47 -1.10 30.21
CA PHE A 18 19.87 -1.49 31.57
C PHE A 18 21.21 -2.23 31.57
N VAL A 19 21.41 -3.21 30.68
CA VAL A 19 22.66 -3.98 30.59
C VAL A 19 23.85 -3.11 30.17
N THR A 20 23.64 -2.13 29.29
CA THR A 20 24.69 -1.23 28.78
C THR A 20 24.89 0.03 29.63
N GLY A 21 24.05 0.26 30.65
CA GLY A 21 24.09 1.47 31.48
C GLY A 21 23.58 2.75 30.79
N ARG A 22 22.93 2.64 29.62
CA ARG A 22 22.47 3.78 28.78
C ARG A 22 21.02 4.21 29.06
N THR A 23 20.56 4.08 30.30
CA THR A 23 19.16 4.40 30.69
C THR A 23 18.79 5.87 30.47
N GLN A 24 19.76 6.78 30.59
CA GLN A 24 19.56 8.21 30.33
C GLN A 24 19.37 8.49 28.82
N GLU A 25 20.16 7.84 27.95
CA GLU A 25 20.01 7.93 26.49
C GLU A 25 18.66 7.35 26.03
N LEU A 26 18.21 6.25 26.65
CA LEU A 26 16.89 5.67 26.40
C LEU A 26 15.79 6.69 26.67
N THR A 27 15.82 7.30 27.86
CA THR A 27 14.81 8.31 28.25
C THR A 27 14.78 9.48 27.28
N GLN A 28 15.95 10.03 26.92
CA GLN A 28 16.03 11.12 25.95
C GLN A 28 15.53 10.72 24.56
N SER A 29 15.83 9.50 24.12
CA SER A 29 15.37 8.97 22.83
C SER A 29 13.85 8.86 22.75
N VAL A 30 13.19 8.50 23.85
CA VAL A 30 11.72 8.44 23.92
C VAL A 30 11.11 9.84 23.69
N PHE A 31 11.59 10.86 24.41
CA PHE A 31 11.08 12.23 24.25
C PHE A 31 11.39 12.81 22.87
N ARG A 32 12.61 12.61 22.36
CA ARG A 32 12.98 13.04 21.00
C ARG A 32 12.13 12.36 19.95
N GLY A 33 11.86 11.06 20.10
CA GLY A 33 10.99 10.31 19.21
C GLY A 33 9.56 10.86 19.20
N ALA A 34 9.01 11.18 20.38
CA ALA A 34 7.69 11.79 20.50
C ALA A 34 7.62 13.17 19.82
N GLN A 35 8.62 14.02 20.03
CA GLN A 35 8.69 15.34 19.38
C GLN A 35 8.79 15.21 17.85
N ARG A 36 9.72 14.37 17.37
CA ARG A 36 9.90 14.08 15.93
C ARG A 36 8.61 13.58 15.29
N ALA A 37 7.86 12.72 15.98
CA ALA A 37 6.59 12.23 15.49
C ALA A 37 5.57 13.37 15.29
N VAL A 38 5.48 14.31 16.24
CA VAL A 38 4.60 15.48 16.12
C VAL A 38 5.03 16.40 14.96
N GLU A 39 6.31 16.72 14.88
CA GLU A 39 6.87 17.52 13.77
C GLU A 39 6.58 16.89 12.40
N LEU A 40 6.79 15.58 12.30
CA LEU A 40 6.52 14.82 11.08
C LEU A 40 5.03 14.84 10.73
N VAL A 41 4.13 14.68 11.70
CA VAL A 41 2.68 14.72 11.47
C VAL A 41 2.27 16.08 10.88
N PHE A 42 2.75 17.20 11.43
CA PHE A 42 2.43 18.52 10.89
C PHE A 42 3.02 18.75 9.50
N ALA A 43 4.27 18.35 9.27
CA ALA A 43 4.91 18.46 7.97
C ALA A 43 4.19 17.63 6.89
N MET A 44 3.86 16.38 7.22
CA MET A 44 3.13 15.49 6.32
C MET A 44 1.70 15.96 6.08
N ALA A 45 0.99 16.50 7.09
CA ALA A 45 -0.39 16.97 6.93
C ALA A 45 -0.51 18.04 5.84
N GLY A 46 0.37 19.05 5.84
CA GLY A 46 0.37 20.10 4.81
C GLY A 46 0.69 19.56 3.42
N ALA A 47 1.76 18.77 3.29
CA ALA A 47 2.15 18.16 2.03
C ALA A 47 1.06 17.23 1.48
N MET A 48 0.46 16.38 2.32
CA MET A 48 -0.62 15.48 1.93
C MET A 48 -1.89 16.24 1.55
N ALA A 49 -2.24 17.34 2.23
CA ALA A 49 -3.41 18.14 1.88
C ALA A 49 -3.32 18.67 0.44
N VAL A 50 -2.14 19.18 0.05
CA VAL A 50 -1.89 19.67 -1.32
C VAL A 50 -2.00 18.52 -2.34
N TRP A 51 -1.24 17.44 -2.14
CA TRP A 51 -1.21 16.33 -3.09
C TRP A 51 -2.54 15.58 -3.21
N THR A 52 -3.23 15.39 -2.09
CA THR A 52 -4.58 14.80 -2.08
C THR A 52 -5.59 15.73 -2.75
N GLY A 53 -5.46 17.05 -2.59
CA GLY A 53 -6.28 18.03 -3.30
C GLY A 53 -6.10 17.96 -4.82
N VAL A 54 -4.85 17.93 -5.30
CA VAL A 54 -4.52 17.76 -6.73
C VAL A 54 -5.11 16.45 -7.26
N LEU A 55 -4.96 15.37 -6.51
CA LEU A 55 -5.48 14.07 -6.92
C LEU A 55 -7.02 14.01 -6.92
N LYS A 56 -7.69 14.63 -5.94
CA LYS A 56 -9.15 14.80 -5.95
C LYS A 56 -9.63 15.64 -7.12
N ALA A 57 -8.88 16.67 -7.52
CA ALA A 57 -9.19 17.43 -8.73
C ALA A 57 -9.05 16.56 -10.00
N ALA A 58 -8.03 15.70 -10.07
CA ALA A 58 -7.87 14.74 -11.16
C ALA A 58 -8.99 13.68 -11.18
N GLU A 59 -9.43 13.21 -10.01
CA GLU A 59 -10.58 12.33 -9.85
C GLU A 59 -11.89 13.00 -10.32
N ALA A 60 -12.14 14.24 -9.90
CA ALA A 60 -13.29 15.03 -10.36
C ALA A 60 -13.24 15.30 -11.87
N GLY A 61 -12.03 15.42 -12.44
CA GLY A 61 -11.78 15.49 -13.88
C GLY A 61 -11.95 14.16 -14.62
N GLY A 62 -12.29 13.07 -13.93
CA GLY A 62 -12.55 11.75 -14.51
C GLY A 62 -11.31 10.91 -14.81
N LEU A 63 -10.11 11.34 -14.37
CA LEU A 63 -8.86 10.61 -14.63
C LEU A 63 -8.85 9.25 -13.95
N THR A 64 -9.34 9.15 -12.72
CA THR A 64 -9.47 7.88 -11.98
C THR A 64 -10.48 6.95 -12.65
N GLY A 65 -11.61 7.47 -13.14
CA GLY A 65 -12.60 6.71 -13.91
C GLY A 65 -12.08 6.27 -15.29
N ALA A 66 -11.19 7.04 -15.91
CA ALA A 66 -10.50 6.64 -17.14
C ALA A 66 -9.47 5.54 -16.86
N ALA A 67 -8.66 5.69 -15.80
CA ALA A 67 -7.72 4.66 -15.36
C ALA A 67 -8.44 3.36 -14.99
N ALA A 68 -9.58 3.44 -14.31
CA ALA A 68 -10.43 2.30 -13.98
C ALA A 68 -10.87 1.53 -15.25
N ARG A 69 -11.36 2.25 -16.27
CA ARG A 69 -11.73 1.67 -17.57
C ARG A 69 -10.53 1.05 -18.30
N MET A 70 -9.36 1.67 -18.21
CA MET A 70 -8.13 1.16 -18.80
C MET A 70 -7.62 -0.11 -18.09
N LEU A 71 -7.84 -0.22 -16.78
CA LEU A 71 -7.46 -1.38 -15.98
C LEU A 71 -8.44 -2.55 -16.10
N HIS A 72 -9.68 -2.29 -16.47
CA HIS A 72 -10.71 -3.32 -16.65
C HIS A 72 -10.24 -4.57 -17.43
N PRO A 73 -9.61 -4.48 -18.63
CA PRO A 73 -9.12 -5.66 -19.34
C PRO A 73 -8.03 -6.43 -18.56
N VAL A 74 -7.19 -5.71 -17.80
CA VAL A 74 -6.13 -6.32 -16.98
C VAL A 74 -6.76 -7.04 -15.78
N ILE A 75 -7.74 -6.41 -15.12
CA ILE A 75 -8.48 -6.98 -13.99
C ILE A 75 -9.17 -8.27 -14.42
N ARG A 76 -9.87 -8.28 -15.56
CA ARG A 76 -10.53 -9.49 -16.06
C ARG A 76 -9.58 -10.65 -16.31
N ARG A 77 -8.35 -10.37 -16.76
CA ARG A 77 -7.35 -11.39 -17.02
C ARG A 77 -6.67 -11.89 -15.74
N LEU A 78 -6.48 -11.00 -14.76
CA LEU A 78 -5.86 -11.34 -13.47
C LEU A 78 -6.84 -11.99 -12.49
N PHE A 79 -8.13 -11.66 -12.56
CA PHE A 79 -9.16 -12.09 -11.61
C PHE A 79 -10.32 -12.81 -12.32
N PRO A 80 -10.08 -13.99 -12.92
CA PRO A 80 -11.09 -14.70 -13.70
C PRO A 80 -12.26 -15.22 -12.85
N ASP A 81 -12.05 -15.41 -11.54
CA ASP A 81 -13.09 -15.91 -10.63
C ASP A 81 -14.11 -14.83 -10.19
N CYS A 82 -13.92 -13.57 -10.59
CA CYS A 82 -14.82 -12.47 -10.23
C CYS A 82 -15.92 -12.27 -11.29
N ARG A 83 -17.15 -11.96 -10.86
CA ARG A 83 -18.26 -11.71 -11.79
C ARG A 83 -18.06 -10.38 -12.51
N GLU A 84 -18.25 -10.38 -13.83
CA GLU A 84 -18.22 -9.16 -14.63
C GLU A 84 -19.30 -8.17 -14.18
N GLY A 85 -18.90 -6.92 -13.94
CA GLY A 85 -19.75 -5.86 -13.39
C GLY A 85 -20.18 -6.10 -11.94
N GLY A 86 -19.63 -7.11 -11.27
CA GLY A 86 -19.90 -7.46 -9.87
C GLY A 86 -19.33 -6.46 -8.86
N GLU A 87 -19.69 -6.64 -7.59
CA GLU A 87 -19.20 -5.82 -6.48
C GLU A 87 -17.68 -6.01 -6.33
N ALA A 88 -17.20 -7.25 -6.50
CA ALA A 88 -15.79 -7.59 -6.39
C ALA A 88 -14.93 -6.85 -7.42
N GLU A 89 -15.35 -6.84 -8.69
CA GLU A 89 -14.61 -6.18 -9.76
C GLU A 89 -14.48 -4.67 -9.54
N GLN A 90 -15.58 -4.00 -9.15
CA GLN A 90 -15.58 -2.57 -8.86
C GLN A 90 -14.67 -2.23 -7.69
N ALA A 91 -14.73 -3.02 -6.61
CA ALA A 91 -13.90 -2.82 -5.43
C ALA A 91 -12.40 -3.05 -5.71
N ILE A 92 -12.06 -4.08 -6.49
CA ILE A 92 -10.69 -4.33 -6.96
C ILE A 92 -10.20 -3.14 -7.79
N CYS A 93 -11.00 -2.70 -8.75
CA CYS A 93 -10.64 -1.59 -9.63
C CYS A 93 -10.36 -0.31 -8.85
N MET A 94 -11.20 -0.01 -7.87
CA MET A 94 -11.06 1.15 -7.01
C MET A 94 -9.82 1.05 -6.12
N ASN A 95 -9.53 -0.12 -5.54
CA ASN A 95 -8.31 -0.37 -4.79
C ASN A 95 -7.04 -0.23 -5.65
N LEU A 96 -7.00 -0.83 -6.84
CA LEU A 96 -5.85 -0.75 -7.74
C LEU A 96 -5.61 0.69 -8.23
N THR A 97 -6.69 1.41 -8.53
CA THR A 97 -6.62 2.82 -8.88
C THR A 97 -6.05 3.64 -7.71
N ALA A 98 -6.55 3.43 -6.49
CA ALA A 98 -6.05 4.11 -5.30
C ALA A 98 -4.55 3.82 -5.05
N ASN A 99 -4.11 2.57 -5.22
CA ASN A 99 -2.69 2.20 -5.14
C ASN A 99 -1.86 2.89 -6.23
N LEU A 100 -2.30 2.88 -7.49
CA LEU A 100 -1.57 3.52 -8.59
C LEU A 100 -1.36 5.02 -8.36
N PHE A 101 -2.33 5.71 -7.77
CA PHE A 101 -2.21 7.13 -7.44
C PHE A 101 -1.59 7.40 -6.05
N GLY A 102 -1.09 6.37 -5.37
CA GLY A 102 -0.40 6.50 -4.08
C GLY A 102 -1.30 6.88 -2.91
N MET A 103 -2.61 6.65 -3.02
CA MET A 103 -3.58 6.83 -1.93
C MET A 103 -3.58 5.62 -0.99
N GLY A 104 -2.41 5.21 -0.47
CA GLY A 104 -2.26 3.99 0.33
C GLY A 104 -3.22 3.89 1.53
N ASN A 105 -3.50 5.03 2.17
CA ASN A 105 -4.45 5.12 3.28
C ASN A 105 -5.90 4.85 2.87
N ALA A 106 -6.29 5.14 1.62
CA ALA A 106 -7.61 4.80 1.07
C ALA A 106 -7.61 3.39 0.45
N ALA A 107 -6.49 2.94 -0.10
CA ALA A 107 -6.38 1.65 -0.75
C ALA A 107 -6.62 0.49 0.22
N THR A 108 -6.17 0.59 1.48
CA THR A 108 -6.32 -0.49 2.48
C THR A 108 -7.78 -0.81 2.82
N PRO A 109 -8.65 0.15 3.23
CA PRO A 109 -10.07 -0.14 3.46
C PRO A 109 -10.79 -0.61 2.19
N MET A 110 -10.42 -0.07 1.02
CA MET A 110 -10.93 -0.55 -0.28
C MET A 110 -10.50 -1.98 -0.57
N GLY A 111 -9.29 -2.37 -0.21
CA GLY A 111 -8.77 -3.73 -0.38
C GLY A 111 -9.48 -4.74 0.51
N ILE A 112 -9.78 -4.36 1.75
CA ILE A 112 -10.60 -5.19 2.66
C ILE A 112 -12.01 -5.35 2.09
N ALA A 113 -12.61 -4.27 1.57
CA ALA A 113 -13.91 -4.33 0.91
C ALA A 113 -13.89 -5.27 -0.31
N ALA A 114 -12.84 -5.18 -1.15
CA ALA A 114 -12.66 -6.06 -2.30
C ALA A 114 -12.52 -7.53 -1.90
N MET A 115 -11.75 -7.84 -0.85
CA MET A 115 -11.62 -9.20 -0.33
C MET A 115 -12.95 -9.77 0.16
N ARG A 116 -13.73 -8.97 0.89
CA ARG A 116 -15.09 -9.37 1.34
C ARG A 116 -16.04 -9.57 0.18
N ALA A 117 -15.99 -8.71 -0.84
CA ALA A 117 -16.82 -8.85 -2.04
C ALA A 117 -16.45 -10.12 -2.83
N MET A 118 -15.16 -10.40 -3.02
CA MET A 118 -14.69 -11.65 -3.61
C MET A 118 -15.14 -12.88 -2.82
N GLU A 119 -15.11 -12.83 -1.49
CA GLU A 119 -15.58 -13.92 -0.63
C GLU A 119 -17.09 -14.16 -0.76
N ARG A 120 -17.91 -13.10 -0.83
CA ARG A 120 -19.36 -13.22 -1.06
C ARG A 120 -19.71 -13.77 -2.43
N GLU A 121 -18.92 -13.42 -3.45
CA GLU A 121 -19.09 -13.91 -4.81
C GLU A 121 -18.51 -15.31 -5.03
N ASN A 122 -17.76 -15.86 -4.06
CA ASN A 122 -17.15 -17.19 -4.17
C ASN A 122 -18.17 -18.30 -3.83
N PRO A 123 -18.63 -19.11 -4.81
CA PRO A 123 -19.62 -20.15 -4.58
C PRO A 123 -19.09 -21.37 -3.80
N VAL A 124 -17.77 -21.57 -3.79
CA VAL A 124 -17.13 -22.74 -3.16
C VAL A 124 -16.80 -22.50 -1.68
N GLY A 125 -16.79 -21.22 -1.26
CA GLY A 125 -16.29 -20.81 0.06
C GLY A 125 -14.76 -20.91 0.17
N GLY A 126 -14.19 -20.17 1.13
CA GLY A 126 -12.73 -20.13 1.34
C GLY A 126 -11.96 -19.24 0.36
N ILE A 127 -10.64 -19.42 0.30
CA ILE A 127 -9.72 -18.59 -0.49
C ILE A 127 -9.57 -19.15 -1.90
N ASN A 128 -9.84 -18.34 -2.93
CA ASN A 128 -9.65 -18.70 -4.34
C ASN A 128 -8.40 -18.03 -4.96
N ARG A 129 -8.12 -18.33 -6.23
CA ARG A 129 -6.93 -17.84 -6.95
C ARG A 129 -6.98 -16.33 -7.12
N SER A 130 -8.13 -15.77 -7.47
CA SER A 130 -8.32 -14.31 -7.55
C SER A 130 -7.97 -13.59 -6.24
N MET A 131 -8.38 -14.13 -5.08
CA MET A 131 -8.05 -13.55 -3.77
C MET A 131 -6.55 -13.58 -3.48
N VAL A 132 -5.85 -14.68 -3.81
CA VAL A 132 -4.39 -14.77 -3.66
C VAL A 132 -3.68 -13.77 -4.57
N ARG A 133 -4.05 -13.73 -5.86
CA ARG A 133 -3.50 -12.78 -6.83
C ARG A 133 -3.75 -11.33 -6.38
N PHE A 134 -4.88 -11.04 -5.76
CA PHE A 134 -5.22 -9.68 -5.32
C PHE A 134 -4.29 -9.20 -4.21
N VAL A 135 -4.01 -10.06 -3.25
CA VAL A 135 -3.01 -9.81 -2.20
C VAL A 135 -1.64 -9.59 -2.81
N VAL A 136 -1.25 -10.43 -3.78
CA VAL A 136 0.07 -10.32 -4.45
C VAL A 136 0.21 -9.00 -5.22
N VAL A 137 -0.80 -8.60 -5.99
CA VAL A 137 -0.79 -7.32 -6.71
C VAL A 137 -0.73 -6.13 -5.75
N ASN A 138 -1.51 -6.16 -4.66
CA ASN A 138 -1.45 -5.12 -3.62
C ASN A 138 -0.09 -5.08 -2.91
N THR A 139 0.55 -6.24 -2.72
CA THR A 139 1.86 -6.35 -2.06
C THR A 139 2.98 -5.79 -2.95
N ALA A 140 2.93 -6.07 -4.26
CA ALA A 140 3.87 -5.49 -5.22
C ALA A 140 3.70 -3.97 -5.36
N SER A 141 2.50 -3.45 -5.06
CA SER A 141 2.17 -2.03 -4.89
C SER A 141 2.81 -1.12 -5.95
N LEU A 142 2.41 -1.31 -7.21
CA LEU A 142 2.84 -0.41 -8.29
C LEU A 142 2.16 0.95 -8.11
N GLN A 143 2.97 1.99 -7.87
CA GLN A 143 2.52 3.36 -7.67
C GLN A 143 3.08 4.24 -8.79
N LEU A 144 2.20 4.86 -9.58
CA LEU A 144 2.57 5.88 -10.55
C LEU A 144 2.98 7.17 -9.83
N PHE A 145 2.24 7.54 -8.80
CA PHE A 145 2.48 8.74 -8.01
C PHE A 145 2.59 8.37 -6.53
N PRO A 146 3.80 8.12 -6.00
CA PRO A 146 4.01 7.76 -4.60
C PRO A 146 3.93 9.02 -3.73
N THR A 147 2.76 9.65 -3.66
CA THR A 147 2.53 10.96 -3.02
C THR A 147 2.91 10.96 -1.54
N THR A 148 2.65 9.85 -0.83
CA THR A 148 3.04 9.70 0.58
C THR A 148 4.56 9.66 0.77
N LEU A 149 5.27 8.94 -0.12
CA LEU A 149 6.73 8.87 -0.07
C LEU A 149 7.37 10.19 -0.50
N GLY A 150 6.81 10.87 -1.50
CA GLY A 150 7.21 12.24 -1.86
C GLY A 150 7.00 13.23 -0.71
N ALA A 151 5.86 13.17 -0.01
CA ALA A 151 5.62 14.01 1.16
C ALA A 151 6.62 13.73 2.30
N LEU A 152 6.93 12.46 2.57
CA LEU A 152 7.93 12.07 3.55
C LEU A 152 9.33 12.57 3.18
N ARG A 153 9.73 12.41 1.91
CA ARG A 153 11.03 12.93 1.41
C ARG A 153 11.12 14.44 1.52
N ALA A 154 10.04 15.16 1.20
CA ALA A 154 9.98 16.61 1.37
C ALA A 154 10.13 17.01 2.85
N ALA A 155 9.44 16.31 3.76
CA ALA A 155 9.52 16.57 5.20
C ALA A 155 10.92 16.32 5.78
N GLU A 156 11.66 15.35 5.24
CA GLU A 156 13.05 15.06 5.60
C GLU A 156 14.09 15.90 4.82
N GLY A 157 13.64 16.92 4.07
CA GLY A 157 14.52 17.91 3.42
C GLY A 157 15.07 17.54 2.04
N ALA A 158 14.44 16.58 1.32
CA ALA A 158 14.85 16.25 -0.04
C ALA A 158 14.61 17.43 -1.01
N ALA A 159 15.66 17.80 -1.76
CA ALA A 159 15.59 18.88 -2.75
C ALA A 159 14.58 18.60 -3.87
N ASN A 160 14.52 17.36 -4.34
CA ASN A 160 13.55 16.88 -5.33
C ASN A 160 12.83 15.64 -4.79
N PRO A 161 11.68 15.77 -4.13
CA PRO A 161 11.02 14.64 -3.47
C PRO A 161 10.59 13.49 -4.40
N PHE A 162 10.44 13.76 -5.71
CA PHE A 162 9.97 12.81 -6.73
C PHE A 162 11.07 12.32 -7.69
N ASP A 163 12.34 12.64 -7.43
CA ASP A 163 13.49 12.11 -8.21
C ASP A 163 13.57 10.57 -8.21
N ILE A 164 12.94 9.92 -7.22
CA ILE A 164 12.84 8.47 -7.08
C ILE A 164 11.86 7.79 -8.05
N LEU A 165 11.02 8.54 -8.77
CA LEU A 165 9.94 7.99 -9.61
C LEU A 165 10.42 6.89 -10.59
N PRO A 166 11.50 7.09 -11.37
CA PRO A 166 11.96 6.06 -12.31
C PRO A 166 12.36 4.76 -11.62
N ALA A 167 13.01 4.87 -10.45
CA ALA A 167 13.41 3.71 -9.67
C ALA A 167 12.20 2.98 -9.07
N VAL A 168 11.22 3.73 -8.55
CA VAL A 168 9.96 3.15 -8.02
C VAL A 168 9.23 2.39 -9.12
N TRP A 169 9.04 2.99 -10.31
CA TRP A 169 8.35 2.33 -11.40
C TRP A 169 9.07 1.06 -11.86
N LEU A 170 10.39 1.11 -12.01
CA LEU A 170 11.17 -0.05 -12.43
C LEU A 170 11.09 -1.19 -11.41
N VAL A 171 11.36 -0.89 -10.13
CA VAL A 171 11.39 -1.90 -9.06
C VAL A 171 10.00 -2.48 -8.83
N SER A 172 8.96 -1.64 -8.77
CA SER A 172 7.59 -2.12 -8.58
C SER A 172 7.07 -2.91 -9.79
N ALA A 173 7.41 -2.51 -11.02
CA ALA A 173 7.02 -3.26 -12.22
C ALA A 173 7.71 -4.63 -12.27
N VAL A 174 9.01 -4.70 -11.96
CA VAL A 174 9.75 -5.97 -11.89
C VAL A 174 9.19 -6.84 -10.76
N SER A 175 8.95 -6.28 -9.57
CA SER A 175 8.36 -6.99 -8.43
C SER A 175 7.00 -7.58 -8.79
N LEU A 176 6.12 -6.78 -9.40
CA LEU A 176 4.80 -7.22 -9.86
C LEU A 176 4.90 -8.33 -10.90
N ALA A 177 5.79 -8.19 -11.88
CA ALA A 177 5.99 -9.19 -12.93
C ALA A 177 6.49 -10.52 -12.34
N VAL A 178 7.51 -10.50 -11.50
CA VAL A 178 8.06 -11.71 -10.85
C VAL A 178 7.01 -12.37 -9.95
N ALA A 179 6.28 -11.58 -9.16
CA ALA A 179 5.28 -12.13 -8.25
C ALA A 179 4.10 -12.76 -9.00
N LEU A 180 3.62 -12.14 -10.07
CA LEU A 180 2.57 -12.71 -10.91
C LEU A 180 3.05 -13.97 -11.66
N LEU A 181 4.27 -13.96 -12.19
CA LEU A 181 4.86 -15.15 -12.83
C LEU A 181 4.97 -16.31 -11.82
N ALA A 182 5.38 -16.04 -10.60
CA ALA A 182 5.43 -17.04 -9.53
C ALA A 182 4.03 -17.58 -9.20
N CYS A 183 3.01 -16.71 -9.11
CA CYS A 183 1.62 -17.15 -8.94
C CYS A 183 1.20 -18.09 -10.06
N PHE A 184 1.37 -17.71 -11.33
CA PHE A 184 0.98 -18.55 -12.46
C PHE A 184 1.73 -19.88 -12.50
N ALA A 185 3.03 -19.88 -12.19
CA ALA A 185 3.84 -21.10 -12.15
C ALA A 185 3.40 -22.06 -11.03
N LEU A 186 3.03 -21.56 -9.85
CA LEU A 186 2.55 -22.38 -8.73
C LEU A 186 1.12 -22.86 -8.94
N GLU A 187 0.27 -22.02 -9.54
CA GLU A 187 -1.11 -22.35 -9.86
C GLU A 187 -1.24 -23.50 -10.85
N GLY A 188 -0.37 -23.56 -11.87
CA GLY A 188 -0.34 -24.64 -12.85
C GLY A 188 0.15 -25.99 -12.29
N ARG A 189 0.70 -26.02 -11.07
CA ARG A 189 1.12 -27.27 -10.39
C ARG A 189 0.03 -27.89 -9.53
N HIS A 190 -1.07 -27.17 -9.31
CA HIS A 190 -2.20 -27.57 -8.47
C HIS A 190 -3.53 -27.50 -9.23
N ALA A 191 -3.50 -27.56 -10.56
CA ALA A 191 -4.64 -27.75 -11.44
C ALA A 191 -4.56 -29.16 -12.05
#